data_AF-F9R775-F1
#
_entry.id   AF-F9R775-F1
#
_cell.length_a   1.000
_cell.length_b   1.000
_cell.length_c   1.000
_cell.angle_alpha   90.00
_cell.angle_beta   90.00
_cell.angle_gamma   90.00
#
_symmetry.space_group_name_H-M   'P 1'
#
loop_
_entity.id
_entity.type
_entity.pdbx_description
1 polymer ?
#
loop_
_entity_poly.entity_id
_entity_poly.type
_entity_poly.pdbx_seq_one_letter_code
_entity_poly.pdbx_strand_id
1 'polypeptide(L)'
;MSISDIKDLIQIFGSFGIGAIIGAGFLFFVLKSFLPAYFTEKAKNLATKEDIGEITSEVEQVKSGYAEMLEEVKSNHQLRLASIEREKLLKKEVYLDSVEALTKYQGALGLMANLDISNQIIADSFSENAAQIAKITLVGTEITVKNLTNFTGEVGAAYMSLFLERGLLINRKVHIEFLETYRKKHNDEIERCLTIMKNMNLDGVRDEGAWGRVNLAFENECKSRDQIASEIDANWAVQNEEHFKFTERCMSEFFRVNDLTPHLLLSVREELDLELDESEYIKIHAANSQKGRAVFETFMSNLQNIA
;
A
#
# COMPACT_ATOMS: atom_id res chain seq x y z
N MET A 1 -39.67 -108.87 25.49
CA MET A 1 -38.52 -109.69 25.09
C MET A 1 -38.42 -110.87 26.02
N SER A 2 -38.63 -112.07 25.49
CA SER A 2 -38.46 -113.35 26.19
C SER A 2 -36.95 -113.60 26.39
N ILE A 3 -36.55 -114.48 27.32
CA ILE A 3 -35.14 -114.89 27.52
C ILE A 3 -34.52 -115.43 26.22
N SER A 4 -35.33 -115.86 25.24
CA SER A 4 -34.90 -116.16 23.87
C SER A 4 -34.32 -114.97 23.12
N ASP A 5 -34.85 -113.76 23.32
CA ASP A 5 -34.49 -112.59 22.53
C ASP A 5 -33.15 -111.99 22.99
N ILE A 6 -32.81 -112.17 24.27
CA ILE A 6 -31.46 -111.88 24.80
C ILE A 6 -30.44 -112.87 24.22
N LYS A 7 -30.86 -114.12 23.98
CA LYS A 7 -30.01 -115.15 23.36
C LYS A 7 -29.77 -114.85 21.88
N ASP A 8 -30.78 -114.37 21.16
CA ASP A 8 -30.65 -113.97 19.76
C ASP A 8 -29.82 -112.70 19.61
N LEU A 9 -29.90 -111.75 20.55
CA LEU A 9 -29.03 -110.57 20.58
C LEU A 9 -27.57 -110.98 20.84
N ILE A 10 -27.34 -111.93 21.75
CA ILE A 10 -26.01 -112.51 22.01
C ILE A 10 -25.50 -113.33 20.81
N GLN A 11 -26.37 -113.99 20.04
CA GLN A 11 -26.00 -114.77 18.86
C GLN A 11 -25.78 -113.89 17.61
N ILE A 12 -26.47 -112.76 17.50
CA ILE A 12 -26.18 -111.71 16.53
C ILE A 12 -24.83 -111.06 16.85
N PHE A 13 -24.53 -110.79 18.13
CA PHE A 13 -23.19 -110.35 18.55
C PHE A 13 -22.12 -111.45 18.42
N GLY A 14 -22.48 -112.72 18.51
CA GLY A 14 -21.58 -113.88 18.37
C GLY A 14 -21.30 -114.34 16.94
N SER A 15 -22.13 -113.96 15.96
CA SER A 15 -21.92 -114.27 14.52
C SER A 15 -21.06 -113.23 13.80
N PHE A 16 -20.90 -112.05 14.38
CA PHE A 16 -19.83 -111.12 14.05
C PHE A 16 -18.53 -111.65 14.68
N GLY A 17 -17.88 -112.58 13.99
CA GLY A 17 -16.62 -113.19 14.40
C GLY A 17 -15.55 -112.16 14.75
N ILE A 18 -14.48 -112.60 15.42
CA ILE A 18 -13.36 -111.78 15.93
C ILE A 18 -12.93 -110.61 15.00
N GLY A 19 -13.02 -110.77 13.68
CA GLY A 19 -12.78 -109.71 12.69
C GLY A 19 -13.70 -108.48 12.78
N ALA A 20 -14.94 -108.60 13.26
CA ALA A 20 -15.85 -107.49 13.48
C ALA A 20 -15.54 -106.70 14.76
N ILE A 21 -15.08 -107.37 15.82
CA ILE A 21 -14.58 -106.73 17.04
C ILE A 21 -13.26 -106.03 16.75
N ILE A 22 -12.37 -106.66 15.98
CA ILE A 22 -11.11 -106.04 15.51
C ILE A 22 -11.41 -104.87 14.56
N GLY A 23 -12.35 -105.06 13.62
CA GLY A 23 -12.78 -104.00 12.70
C GLY A 23 -13.41 -102.82 13.42
N ALA A 24 -14.31 -103.06 14.38
CA ALA A 24 -14.90 -102.02 15.23
C ALA A 24 -13.88 -101.37 16.16
N GLY A 25 -12.94 -102.14 16.71
CA GLY A 25 -11.83 -101.62 17.53
C GLY A 25 -10.86 -100.76 16.73
N PHE A 26 -10.52 -101.16 15.52
CA PHE A 26 -9.71 -100.39 14.57
C PHE A 26 -10.43 -99.13 14.12
N LEU A 27 -11.71 -99.24 13.76
CA LEU A 27 -12.55 -98.11 13.35
C LEU A 27 -12.74 -97.14 14.53
N PHE A 28 -12.93 -97.63 15.74
CA PHE A 28 -12.95 -96.82 16.97
C PHE A 28 -11.60 -96.15 17.21
N PHE A 29 -10.47 -96.83 17.01
CA PHE A 29 -9.14 -96.26 17.17
C PHE A 29 -8.87 -95.16 16.13
N VAL A 30 -9.24 -95.39 14.87
CA VAL A 30 -9.14 -94.40 13.79
C VAL A 30 -10.04 -93.19 14.06
N LEU A 31 -11.30 -93.42 14.45
CA LEU A 31 -12.22 -92.33 14.82
C LEU A 31 -11.74 -91.59 16.07
N LYS A 32 -11.20 -92.28 17.08
CA LYS A 32 -10.69 -91.67 18.32
C LYS A 32 -9.38 -90.91 18.13
N SER A 33 -8.54 -91.31 17.18
CA SER A 33 -7.22 -90.71 16.97
C SER A 33 -7.19 -89.68 15.84
N PHE A 34 -7.83 -89.95 14.70
CA PHE A 34 -7.75 -89.10 13.51
C PHE A 34 -8.84 -88.02 13.46
N LEU A 35 -10.07 -88.28 13.93
CA LEU A 35 -11.09 -87.21 13.94
C LEU A 35 -10.70 -86.07 14.89
N PRO A 36 -10.25 -86.31 16.14
CA PRO A 36 -9.83 -85.20 17.01
C PRO A 36 -8.66 -84.43 16.40
N ALA A 37 -7.63 -85.10 15.89
CA ALA A 37 -6.49 -84.44 15.27
C ALA A 37 -6.89 -83.59 14.04
N TYR A 38 -7.77 -84.11 13.18
CA TYR A 38 -8.29 -83.37 12.01
C TYR A 38 -9.16 -82.17 12.42
N PHE A 39 -10.07 -82.34 13.39
CA PHE A 39 -10.88 -81.24 13.90
C PHE A 39 -10.04 -80.18 14.63
N THR A 40 -9.01 -80.59 15.37
CA THR A 40 -8.05 -79.69 16.02
C THR A 40 -7.26 -78.89 14.98
N GLU A 41 -6.72 -79.53 13.94
CA GLU A 41 -6.03 -78.80 12.87
C GLU A 41 -6.97 -77.92 12.05
N LYS A 42 -8.19 -78.37 11.76
CA LYS A 42 -9.19 -77.56 11.07
C LYS A 42 -9.61 -76.34 11.91
N ALA A 43 -9.78 -76.52 13.23
CA ALA A 43 -10.06 -75.43 14.16
C ALA A 43 -8.87 -74.46 14.27
N LYS A 44 -7.64 -74.96 14.31
CA LYS A 44 -6.42 -74.14 14.33
C LYS A 44 -6.25 -73.33 13.04
N ASN A 45 -6.52 -73.94 11.88
CA ASN A 45 -6.51 -73.25 10.59
C ASN A 45 -7.64 -72.22 10.46
N LEU A 46 -8.80 -72.48 11.08
CA LEU A 46 -9.89 -71.50 11.14
C LEU A 46 -9.50 -70.31 12.01
N ALA A 47 -9.01 -70.55 13.23
CA ALA A 47 -8.50 -69.52 14.13
C ALA A 47 -7.38 -68.69 13.47
N THR A 48 -6.44 -69.33 12.77
CA THR A 48 -5.37 -68.62 12.04
C THR A 48 -5.92 -67.74 10.92
N LYS A 49 -6.97 -68.16 10.22
CA LYS A 49 -7.63 -67.34 9.19
C LYS A 49 -8.37 -66.15 9.78
N GLU A 50 -9.01 -66.35 10.94
CA GLU A 50 -9.66 -65.29 11.69
C GLU A 50 -8.63 -64.26 12.19
N ASP A 51 -7.51 -64.71 12.77
CA ASP A 51 -6.39 -63.86 13.20
C ASP A 51 -5.82 -63.04 12.03
N ILE A 52 -5.61 -63.67 10.86
CA ILE A 52 -5.15 -62.96 9.64
C ILE A 52 -6.19 -61.93 9.19
N GLY A 53 -7.48 -62.26 9.27
CA GLY A 53 -8.57 -61.34 8.94
C GLY A 53 -8.59 -60.12 9.87
N GLU A 54 -8.43 -60.35 11.17
CA GLU A 54 -8.36 -59.29 12.19
C GLU A 54 -7.12 -58.40 11.97
N ILE A 55 -5.93 -58.99 11.79
CA ILE A 55 -4.71 -58.24 11.47
C ILE A 55 -4.88 -57.42 10.18
N THR A 56 -5.51 -58.00 9.15
CA THR A 56 -5.75 -57.29 7.88
C THR A 56 -6.70 -56.11 8.08
N SER A 57 -7.74 -56.28 8.90
CA SER A 57 -8.67 -55.21 9.26
C SER A 57 -7.96 -54.07 10.00
N GLU A 58 -7.13 -54.40 10.98
CA GLU A 58 -6.32 -53.44 11.73
C GLU A 58 -5.33 -52.69 10.81
N VAL A 59 -4.68 -53.39 9.87
CA VAL A 59 -3.77 -52.77 8.89
C VAL A 59 -4.51 -51.80 7.96
N GLU A 60 -5.68 -52.19 7.44
CA GLU A 60 -6.48 -51.31 6.58
C GLU A 60 -7.07 -50.14 7.38
N GLN A 61 -7.42 -50.33 8.66
CA GLN A 61 -7.84 -49.24 9.55
C GLN A 61 -6.70 -48.24 9.79
N VAL A 62 -5.50 -48.73 10.09
CA VAL A 62 -4.29 -47.90 10.25
C VAL A 62 -3.98 -47.15 8.96
N LYS A 63 -4.04 -47.82 7.80
CA LYS A 63 -3.81 -47.21 6.49
C LYS A 63 -4.86 -46.15 6.14
N SER A 64 -6.12 -46.42 6.43
CA SER A 64 -7.21 -45.45 6.28
C SER A 64 -6.99 -44.23 7.17
N GLY A 65 -6.62 -44.44 8.44
CA GLY A 65 -6.28 -43.36 9.37
C GLY A 65 -5.08 -42.52 8.92
N TYR A 66 -4.04 -43.16 8.38
CA TYR A 66 -2.91 -42.45 7.78
C TYR A 66 -3.31 -41.65 6.54
N ALA A 67 -4.15 -42.20 5.66
CA ALA A 67 -4.63 -41.48 4.49
C ALA A 67 -5.47 -40.26 4.87
N GLU A 68 -6.33 -40.39 5.89
CA GLU A 68 -7.13 -39.29 6.42
C GLU A 68 -6.25 -38.19 7.03
N MET A 69 -5.30 -38.55 7.91
CA MET A 69 -4.34 -37.59 8.49
C MET A 69 -3.50 -36.90 7.40
N LEU A 70 -3.09 -37.62 6.36
CA LEU A 70 -2.28 -37.05 5.27
C LEU A 70 -3.08 -36.03 4.46
N GLU A 71 -4.34 -36.33 4.13
CA GLU A 71 -5.22 -35.38 3.44
C GLU A 71 -5.57 -34.18 4.31
N GLU A 72 -5.78 -34.37 5.62
CA GLU A 72 -5.98 -33.26 6.56
C GLU A 72 -4.76 -32.33 6.61
N VAL A 73 -3.55 -32.88 6.77
CA VAL A 73 -2.30 -32.10 6.81
C VAL A 73 -2.09 -31.36 5.49
N LYS A 74 -2.33 -32.01 4.36
CA LYS A 74 -2.19 -31.42 3.03
C LYS A 74 -3.20 -30.29 2.80
N SER A 75 -4.46 -30.50 3.15
CA SER A 75 -5.53 -29.49 3.07
C SER A 75 -5.20 -28.27 3.95
N ASN A 76 -4.79 -28.49 5.21
CA ASN A 76 -4.38 -27.43 6.12
C ASN A 76 -3.17 -26.65 5.59
N HIS A 77 -2.18 -27.34 5.01
CA HIS A 77 -1.03 -26.68 4.40
C HIS A 77 -1.42 -25.84 3.18
N GLN A 78 -2.29 -26.36 2.32
CA GLN A 78 -2.79 -25.62 1.15
C GLN A 78 -3.58 -24.37 1.56
N LEU A 79 -4.45 -24.46 2.57
CA LEU A 79 -5.17 -23.31 3.11
C LEU A 79 -4.22 -22.24 3.66
N ARG A 80 -3.17 -22.67 4.38
CA ARG A 80 -2.15 -21.77 4.93
C ARG A 80 -1.30 -21.10 3.85
N LEU A 81 -0.91 -21.85 2.81
CA LEU A 81 -0.19 -21.26 1.67
C LEU A 81 -1.07 -20.25 0.93
N ALA A 82 -2.34 -20.59 0.69
CA ALA A 82 -3.30 -19.69 0.06
C ALA A 82 -3.55 -18.42 0.89
N SER A 83 -3.60 -18.52 2.23
CA SER A 83 -3.75 -17.35 3.09
C SER A 83 -2.53 -16.44 3.05
N ILE A 84 -1.31 -17.01 3.06
CA ILE A 84 -0.05 -16.26 2.96
C ILE A 84 0.05 -15.55 1.61
N GLU A 85 -0.30 -16.24 0.52
CA GLU A 85 -0.27 -15.67 -0.83
C GLU A 85 -1.28 -14.51 -0.95
N ARG A 86 -2.49 -14.68 -0.41
CA ARG A 86 -3.50 -13.63 -0.38
C ARG A 86 -3.05 -12.41 0.43
N GLU A 87 -2.40 -12.62 1.57
CA GLU A 87 -1.85 -11.53 2.38
C GLU A 87 -0.75 -10.76 1.61
N LYS A 88 0.17 -11.49 0.95
CA LYS A 88 1.22 -10.87 0.13
C LYS A 88 0.66 -10.05 -1.04
N LEU A 89 -0.36 -10.58 -1.72
CA LEU A 89 -1.03 -9.88 -2.81
C LEU A 89 -1.69 -8.58 -2.32
N LEU A 90 -2.38 -8.64 -1.18
CA LEU A 90 -3.00 -7.46 -0.56
C LEU A 90 -1.95 -6.41 -0.19
N LYS A 91 -0.84 -6.81 0.44
CA LYS A 91 0.26 -5.89 0.78
C LYS A 91 0.82 -5.23 -0.47
N LYS A 92 1.08 -6.00 -1.53
CA LYS A 92 1.60 -5.48 -2.80
C LYS A 92 0.67 -4.44 -3.41
N GLU A 93 -0.64 -4.72 -3.46
CA GLU A 93 -1.64 -3.78 -3.99
C GLU A 93 -1.66 -2.48 -3.18
N VAL A 94 -1.77 -2.60 -1.85
CA VAL A 94 -1.78 -1.43 -0.95
C VAL A 94 -0.51 -0.61 -1.09
N TYR A 95 0.67 -1.24 -1.15
CA TYR A 95 1.94 -0.53 -1.27
C TYR A 95 2.11 0.16 -2.61
N LEU A 96 1.75 -0.47 -3.72
CA LEU A 96 1.86 0.15 -5.04
C LEU A 96 0.97 1.39 -5.15
N ASP A 97 -0.29 1.28 -4.74
CA ASP A 97 -1.23 2.41 -4.72
C ASP A 97 -0.72 3.55 -3.81
N SER A 98 -0.14 3.19 -2.66
CA SER A 98 0.31 4.17 -1.68
C SER A 98 1.62 4.85 -2.07
N VAL A 99 2.48 4.22 -2.87
CA VAL A 99 3.73 4.85 -3.36
C VAL A 99 3.42 6.04 -4.27
N GLU A 100 2.42 5.92 -5.13
CA GLU A 100 1.96 7.05 -5.95
C GLU A 100 1.44 8.18 -5.05
N ALA A 101 0.63 7.83 -4.06
CA ALA A 101 0.06 8.75 -3.08
C ALA A 101 1.17 9.51 -2.31
N LEU A 102 2.20 8.81 -1.84
CA LEU A 102 3.36 9.38 -1.15
C LEU A 102 4.16 10.33 -2.04
N THR A 103 4.32 9.98 -3.32
CA THR A 103 5.03 10.82 -4.29
C THR A 103 4.30 12.15 -4.52
N LYS A 104 2.96 12.10 -4.66
CA LYS A 104 2.12 13.31 -4.75
C LYS A 104 2.17 14.14 -3.47
N TYR A 105 2.10 13.47 -2.32
CA TYR A 105 2.16 14.10 -1.00
C TYR A 105 3.46 14.89 -0.78
N GLN A 106 4.60 14.32 -1.17
CA GLN A 106 5.90 15.02 -1.18
C GLN A 106 5.96 16.12 -2.25
N GLY A 107 5.44 15.85 -3.46
CA GLY A 107 5.45 16.77 -4.59
C GLY A 107 4.73 18.09 -4.32
N ALA A 108 3.73 18.08 -3.42
CA ALA A 108 3.02 19.28 -2.97
C ALA A 108 3.98 20.37 -2.44
N LEU A 109 5.09 19.98 -1.78
CA LEU A 109 6.09 20.92 -1.25
C LEU A 109 6.76 21.73 -2.38
N GLY A 110 7.08 21.07 -3.50
CA GLY A 110 7.68 21.73 -4.66
C GLY A 110 6.69 22.65 -5.39
N LEU A 111 5.41 22.25 -5.48
CA LEU A 111 4.35 23.05 -6.10
C LEU A 111 4.10 24.37 -5.36
N MET A 112 4.39 24.44 -4.06
CA MET A 112 4.25 25.66 -3.27
C MET A 112 5.11 26.81 -3.78
N ALA A 113 6.19 26.59 -4.53
CA ALA A 113 6.97 27.68 -5.09
C ALA A 113 6.19 28.47 -6.16
N ASN A 114 5.18 27.87 -6.81
CA ASN A 114 4.42 28.54 -7.86
C ASN A 114 3.25 29.35 -7.25
N LEU A 115 3.34 30.68 -7.23
CA LEU A 115 2.32 31.58 -6.68
C LEU A 115 1.07 31.73 -7.58
N ASP A 116 1.07 31.17 -8.79
CA ASP A 116 -0.12 31.17 -9.68
C ASP A 116 -1.08 30.01 -9.38
N ILE A 117 -0.60 28.98 -8.68
CA ILE A 117 -1.44 27.87 -8.24
C ILE A 117 -2.28 28.30 -7.03
N SER A 118 -3.56 27.97 -7.00
CA SER A 118 -4.40 28.33 -5.85
C SER A 118 -4.02 27.51 -4.60
N ASN A 119 -4.23 28.09 -3.42
CA ASN A 119 -4.05 27.37 -2.16
C ASN A 119 -4.96 26.15 -2.04
N GLN A 120 -6.13 26.18 -2.70
CA GLN A 120 -7.05 25.03 -2.73
C GLN A 120 -6.41 23.84 -3.45
N ILE A 121 -5.83 24.04 -4.64
CA ILE A 121 -5.18 22.95 -5.39
C ILE A 121 -4.03 22.35 -4.59
N ILE A 122 -3.26 23.18 -3.89
CA ILE A 122 -2.17 22.72 -3.01
C ILE A 122 -2.73 21.91 -1.84
N ALA A 123 -3.79 22.38 -1.19
CA ALA A 123 -4.43 21.67 -0.08
C ALA A 123 -5.06 20.34 -0.52
N ASP A 124 -5.66 20.29 -1.70
CA ASP A 124 -6.22 19.07 -2.29
C ASP A 124 -5.10 18.05 -2.54
N SER A 125 -3.98 18.48 -3.15
CA SER A 125 -2.82 17.60 -3.40
C SER A 125 -2.23 16.96 -2.12
N PHE A 126 -2.31 17.68 -1.00
CA PHE A 126 -1.87 17.20 0.32
C PHE A 126 -2.90 16.29 0.99
N SER A 127 -4.20 16.56 0.85
CA SER A 127 -5.25 15.87 1.62
C SER A 127 -5.89 14.66 0.91
N GLU A 128 -6.02 14.70 -0.43
CA GLU A 128 -6.70 13.64 -1.21
C GLU A 128 -6.05 12.26 -1.05
N ASN A 129 -4.74 12.24 -0.84
CA ASN A 129 -3.93 11.03 -0.79
C ASN A 129 -3.81 10.43 0.63
N ALA A 130 -4.30 11.13 1.66
CA ALA A 130 -4.14 10.73 3.06
C ALA A 130 -4.75 9.35 3.36
N ALA A 131 -5.92 9.06 2.79
CA ALA A 131 -6.62 7.79 2.99
C ALA A 131 -5.85 6.60 2.38
N GLN A 132 -5.20 6.80 1.23
CA GLN A 132 -4.38 5.77 0.59
C GLN A 132 -3.13 5.49 1.42
N ILE A 133 -2.42 6.54 1.82
CA ILE A 133 -1.23 6.44 2.68
C ILE A 133 -1.57 5.74 4.01
N ALA A 134 -2.72 6.06 4.61
CA ALA A 134 -3.16 5.42 5.84
C ALA A 134 -3.38 3.91 5.72
N LYS A 135 -3.65 3.35 4.52
CA LYS A 135 -3.80 1.90 4.35
C LYS A 135 -2.50 1.14 4.65
N ILE A 136 -1.34 1.76 4.46
CA ILE A 136 -0.04 1.17 4.83
C ILE A 136 -0.02 0.84 6.33
N THR A 137 -0.64 1.67 7.19
CA THR A 137 -0.61 1.41 8.65
C THR A 137 -1.41 0.19 9.07
N LEU A 138 -2.32 -0.30 8.21
CA LEU A 138 -3.12 -1.49 8.46
C LEU A 138 -2.40 -2.79 8.06
N VAL A 139 -1.55 -2.73 7.04
CA VAL A 139 -0.91 -3.92 6.44
C VAL A 139 0.60 -4.02 6.74
N GLY A 140 1.21 -2.91 7.15
CA GLY A 140 2.65 -2.82 7.40
C GLY A 140 3.10 -3.29 8.77
N THR A 141 4.35 -3.70 8.84
CA THR A 141 5.06 -4.02 10.07
C THR A 141 5.37 -2.75 10.88
N GLU A 142 5.75 -2.93 12.14
CA GLU A 142 6.14 -1.82 13.03
C GLU A 142 7.21 -0.90 12.40
N ILE A 143 8.19 -1.48 11.70
CA ILE A 143 9.27 -0.73 11.05
C ILE A 143 8.73 0.14 9.91
N THR A 144 7.90 -0.43 9.02
CA THR A 144 7.27 0.31 7.92
C THR A 144 6.34 1.40 8.43
N VAL A 145 5.53 1.10 9.45
CA VAL A 145 4.63 2.10 10.07
C VAL A 145 5.43 3.22 10.71
N LYS A 146 6.55 2.92 11.39
CA LYS A 146 7.43 3.93 11.96
C LYS A 146 8.06 4.82 10.89
N ASN A 147 8.62 4.22 9.84
CA ASN A 147 9.22 4.96 8.72
C ASN A 147 8.19 5.84 8.02
N LEU A 148 6.98 5.33 7.81
CA LEU A 148 5.88 6.08 7.24
C LEU A 148 5.45 7.25 8.13
N THR A 149 5.29 7.00 9.43
CA THR A 149 4.87 8.03 10.39
C THR A 149 5.89 9.16 10.45
N ASN A 150 7.19 8.81 10.44
CA ASN A 150 8.26 9.80 10.36
C ASN A 150 8.19 10.60 9.04
N PHE A 151 8.08 9.92 7.90
CA PHE A 151 7.97 10.57 6.59
C PHE A 151 6.78 11.54 6.52
N THR A 152 5.58 11.07 6.88
CA THR A 152 4.35 11.85 6.83
C THR A 152 4.35 13.00 7.83
N GLY A 153 4.91 12.80 9.03
CA GLY A 153 5.11 13.86 10.02
C GLY A 153 6.03 14.96 9.50
N GLU A 154 7.14 14.60 8.87
CA GLU A 154 8.11 15.55 8.31
C GLU A 154 7.55 16.34 7.12
N VAL A 155 6.81 15.67 6.22
CA VAL A 155 6.07 16.35 5.14
C VAL A 155 5.01 17.29 5.72
N GLY A 156 4.23 16.84 6.70
CA GLY A 156 3.18 17.65 7.32
C GLY A 156 3.75 18.89 8.02
N ALA A 157 4.87 18.76 8.72
CA ALA A 157 5.56 19.87 9.35
C ALA A 157 6.08 20.89 8.31
N ALA A 158 6.75 20.39 7.26
CA ALA A 158 7.22 21.23 6.16
C ALA A 158 6.07 21.95 5.45
N TYR A 159 4.98 21.23 5.17
CA TYR A 159 3.77 21.77 4.54
C TYR A 159 3.22 22.95 5.35
N MET A 160 3.01 22.77 6.65
CA MET A 160 2.42 23.82 7.49
C MET A 160 3.31 25.06 7.59
N SER A 161 4.62 24.88 7.69
CA SER A 161 5.59 26.00 7.70
C SER A 161 5.56 26.76 6.38
N LEU A 162 5.69 26.06 5.25
CA LEU A 162 5.73 26.67 3.92
C LEU A 162 4.39 27.33 3.56
N PHE A 163 3.27 26.76 3.99
CA PHE A 163 1.95 27.31 3.72
C PHE A 163 1.76 28.69 4.39
N LEU A 164 2.29 28.87 5.60
CA LEU A 164 2.26 30.16 6.30
C LEU A 164 3.06 31.22 5.53
N GLU A 165 4.28 30.89 5.14
CA GLU A 165 5.16 31.79 4.37
C GLU A 165 4.55 32.14 3.00
N ARG A 166 3.98 31.15 2.31
CA ARG A 166 3.25 31.34 1.06
C ARG A 166 2.10 32.35 1.19
N GLY A 167 1.38 32.32 2.31
CA GLY A 167 0.28 33.23 2.57
C GLY A 167 0.69 34.70 2.52
N LEU A 168 1.89 35.02 3.03
CA LEU A 168 2.43 36.39 2.97
C LEU A 168 2.69 36.84 1.53
N LEU A 169 3.30 35.98 0.71
CA LEU A 169 3.60 36.25 -0.69
C LEU A 169 2.33 36.39 -1.54
N ILE A 170 1.32 35.56 -1.30
CA ILE A 170 0.03 35.66 -1.99
C ILE A 170 -0.67 36.97 -1.63
N ASN A 171 -0.71 37.33 -0.34
CA ASN A 171 -1.35 38.56 0.09
C ASN A 171 -0.69 39.79 -0.55
N ARG A 172 0.65 39.81 -0.65
CA ARG A 172 1.35 40.90 -1.33
C ARG A 172 1.06 40.92 -2.84
N LYS A 173 1.03 39.76 -3.50
CA LYS A 173 0.64 39.67 -4.93
C LYS A 173 -0.78 40.22 -5.16
N VAL A 174 -1.74 39.84 -4.33
CA VAL A 174 -3.11 40.37 -4.39
C VAL A 174 -3.14 41.89 -4.15
N HIS A 175 -2.32 42.39 -3.23
CA HIS A 175 -2.20 43.83 -3.01
C HIS A 175 -1.62 44.57 -4.22
N ILE A 176 -0.61 44.00 -4.88
CA ILE A 176 -0.07 44.53 -6.14
C ILE A 176 -1.14 44.57 -7.22
N GLU A 177 -1.90 43.48 -7.41
CA GLU A 177 -3.01 43.43 -8.39
C GLU A 177 -4.10 44.48 -8.10
N PHE A 178 -4.35 44.74 -6.82
CA PHE A 178 -5.24 45.82 -6.39
C PHE A 178 -4.68 47.19 -6.77
N LEU A 179 -3.42 47.49 -6.48
CA LEU A 179 -2.76 48.75 -6.86
C LEU A 179 -2.75 48.94 -8.39
N GLU A 180 -2.50 47.87 -9.15
CA GLU A 180 -2.58 47.86 -10.61
C GLU A 180 -3.95 48.29 -11.13
N THR A 181 -5.02 47.84 -10.46
CA THR A 181 -6.39 48.26 -10.78
C THR A 181 -6.60 49.75 -10.54
N TYR A 182 -6.01 50.33 -9.48
CA TYR A 182 -6.07 51.77 -9.23
C TYR A 182 -5.24 52.57 -10.24
N ARG A 183 -4.02 52.12 -10.53
CA ARG A 183 -3.18 52.73 -11.57
C ARG A 183 -3.90 52.81 -12.91
N LYS A 184 -4.62 51.74 -13.28
CA LYS A 184 -5.45 51.71 -14.47
C LYS A 184 -6.56 52.77 -14.43
N LYS A 185 -7.30 52.90 -13.33
CA LYS A 185 -8.33 53.95 -13.18
C LYS A 185 -7.77 55.36 -13.37
N HIS A 186 -6.60 55.65 -12.80
CA HIS A 186 -5.94 56.95 -13.01
C HIS A 186 -5.52 57.15 -14.48
N ASN A 187 -5.02 56.11 -15.16
CA ASN A 187 -4.75 56.17 -16.59
C ASN A 187 -6.01 56.45 -17.42
N ASP A 188 -7.13 55.78 -17.12
CA ASP A 188 -8.40 55.99 -17.82
C ASP A 188 -8.89 57.46 -17.66
N GLU A 189 -8.72 58.05 -16.46
CA GLU A 189 -9.04 59.47 -16.20
C GLU A 189 -8.07 60.45 -16.88
N ILE A 190 -6.79 60.10 -16.97
CA ILE A 190 -5.81 60.87 -17.75
C ILE A 190 -6.22 60.91 -19.23
N GLU A 191 -6.57 59.77 -19.81
CA GLU A 191 -7.05 59.68 -21.20
C GLU A 191 -8.34 60.50 -21.42
N ARG A 192 -9.24 60.49 -20.43
CA ARG A 192 -10.45 61.34 -20.46
C ARG A 192 -10.10 62.84 -20.45
N CYS A 193 -9.17 63.27 -19.59
CA CYS A 193 -8.73 64.67 -19.54
C CYS A 193 -8.08 65.09 -20.87
N LEU A 194 -7.21 64.26 -21.43
CA LEU A 194 -6.58 64.51 -22.74
C LEU A 194 -7.61 64.64 -23.87
N THR A 195 -8.67 63.83 -23.84
CA THR A 195 -9.76 63.90 -24.81
C THR A 195 -10.51 65.22 -24.71
N ILE A 196 -10.83 65.67 -23.48
CA ILE A 196 -11.49 66.96 -23.24
C ILE A 196 -10.60 68.11 -23.72
N MET A 197 -9.32 68.12 -23.34
CA MET A 197 -8.35 69.11 -23.78
C MET A 197 -8.25 69.19 -25.31
N LYS A 198 -8.19 68.04 -25.98
CA LYS A 198 -8.16 67.96 -27.44
C LYS A 198 -9.42 68.57 -28.07
N ASN A 199 -10.60 68.26 -27.53
CA ASN A 199 -11.86 68.82 -28.03
C ASN A 199 -11.95 70.34 -27.80
N MET A 200 -11.56 70.83 -26.62
CA MET A 200 -11.52 72.28 -26.34
C MET A 200 -10.62 73.04 -27.34
N ASN A 201 -9.48 72.45 -27.69
CA ASN A 201 -8.58 72.99 -28.70
C ASN A 201 -9.20 72.98 -30.10
N LEU A 202 -9.89 71.91 -30.49
CA LEU A 202 -10.55 71.78 -31.79
C LEU A 202 -11.75 72.74 -31.94
N ASP A 203 -12.51 72.93 -30.86
CA ASP A 203 -13.69 73.82 -30.81
C ASP A 203 -13.30 75.31 -30.68
N GLY A 204 -12.00 75.61 -30.51
CA GLY A 204 -11.50 76.98 -30.38
C GLY A 204 -11.96 77.67 -29.08
N VAL A 205 -12.29 76.90 -28.04
CA VAL A 205 -12.75 77.41 -26.75
C VAL A 205 -11.62 78.21 -26.08
N ARG A 206 -11.87 79.48 -25.75
CA ARG A 206 -10.91 80.40 -25.13
C ARG A 206 -11.11 80.61 -23.62
N ASP A 207 -11.90 79.76 -22.97
CA ASP A 207 -12.11 79.82 -21.51
C ASP A 207 -10.87 79.28 -20.77
N GLU A 208 -9.98 80.20 -20.40
CA GLU A 208 -8.77 79.90 -19.62
C GLU A 208 -9.08 79.25 -18.26
N GLY A 209 -10.23 79.57 -17.64
CA GLY A 209 -10.63 79.01 -16.37
C GLY A 209 -11.05 77.54 -16.50
N ALA A 210 -11.80 77.20 -17.55
CA ALA A 210 -12.12 75.80 -17.88
C ALA A 210 -10.86 75.00 -18.19
N TRP A 211 -9.94 75.57 -18.98
CA TRP A 211 -8.67 74.92 -19.30
C TRP A 211 -7.84 74.65 -18.05
N GLY A 212 -7.69 75.65 -17.17
CA GLY A 212 -6.95 75.51 -15.92
C GLY A 212 -7.50 74.42 -15.00
N ARG A 213 -8.83 74.26 -14.93
CA ARG A 213 -9.46 73.18 -14.15
C ARG A 213 -9.14 71.80 -14.70
N VAL A 214 -9.23 71.62 -16.02
CA VAL A 214 -8.93 70.33 -16.67
C VAL A 214 -7.44 70.01 -16.57
N ASN A 215 -6.57 71.01 -16.70
CA ASN A 215 -5.13 70.84 -16.53
C ASN A 215 -4.75 70.45 -15.10
N LEU A 216 -5.35 71.10 -14.10
CA LEU A 216 -5.13 70.73 -12.70
C LEU A 216 -5.61 69.31 -12.40
N ALA A 217 -6.76 68.89 -12.95
CA ALA A 217 -7.24 67.51 -12.83
C ALA A 217 -6.25 66.53 -13.46
N PHE A 218 -5.82 66.79 -14.70
CA PHE A 218 -4.80 65.97 -15.38
C PHE A 218 -3.51 65.84 -14.57
N GLU A 219 -2.98 66.94 -14.04
CA GLU A 219 -1.75 66.94 -13.23
C GLU A 219 -1.91 66.13 -11.93
N ASN A 220 -3.05 66.25 -11.26
CA ASN A 220 -3.35 65.48 -10.04
C ASN A 220 -3.46 63.98 -10.32
N GLU A 221 -4.12 63.59 -11.41
CA GLU A 221 -4.22 62.19 -11.82
C GLU A 221 -2.86 61.62 -12.21
N CYS A 222 -2.03 62.38 -12.95
CA CYS A 222 -0.65 61.98 -13.27
C CYS A 222 0.18 61.74 -12.01
N LYS A 223 0.11 62.68 -11.05
CA LYS A 223 0.83 62.55 -9.77
C LYS A 223 0.38 61.31 -9.00
N SER A 224 -0.93 61.06 -8.94
CA SER A 224 -1.49 59.90 -8.23
C SER A 224 -1.08 58.57 -8.89
N ARG A 225 -1.12 58.51 -10.23
CA ARG A 225 -0.60 57.37 -11.00
C ARG A 225 0.87 57.09 -10.71
N ASP A 226 1.71 58.13 -10.72
CA ASP A 226 3.16 57.98 -10.53
C ASP A 226 3.50 57.51 -9.10
N GLN A 227 2.76 57.99 -8.10
CA GLN A 227 2.85 57.50 -6.73
C GLN A 227 2.50 56.01 -6.63
N ILE A 228 1.38 55.59 -7.21
CA ILE A 228 0.97 54.18 -7.22
C ILE A 228 1.96 53.32 -8.00
N ALA A 229 2.49 53.81 -9.12
CA ALA A 229 3.52 53.09 -9.87
C ALA A 229 4.77 52.84 -9.02
N SER A 230 5.25 53.86 -8.28
CA SER A 230 6.37 53.70 -7.36
C SER A 230 6.06 52.72 -6.21
N GLU A 231 4.84 52.69 -5.70
CA GLU A 231 4.42 51.71 -4.69
C GLU A 231 4.38 50.28 -5.25
N ILE A 232 3.90 50.10 -6.48
CA ILE A 232 3.90 48.81 -7.17
C ILE A 232 5.35 48.31 -7.35
N ASP A 233 6.26 49.16 -7.83
CA ASP A 233 7.65 48.80 -8.04
C ASP A 233 8.34 48.40 -6.73
N ALA A 234 8.08 49.15 -5.65
CA ALA A 234 8.59 48.83 -4.32
C ALA A 234 8.06 47.49 -3.79
N ASN A 235 6.77 47.21 -3.99
CA ASN A 235 6.18 45.92 -3.60
C ASN A 235 6.75 44.75 -4.43
N TRP A 236 6.96 44.94 -5.74
CA TRP A 236 7.57 43.92 -6.59
C TRP A 236 9.02 43.61 -6.21
N ALA A 237 9.80 44.63 -5.84
CA ALA A 237 11.18 44.42 -5.38
C ALA A 237 11.23 43.47 -4.16
N VAL A 238 10.39 43.74 -3.15
CA VAL A 238 10.28 42.89 -1.94
C VAL A 238 9.69 41.52 -2.29
N GLN A 239 8.66 41.49 -3.14
CA GLN A 239 8.01 40.25 -3.57
C GLN A 239 8.99 39.30 -4.23
N ASN A 240 9.80 39.78 -5.16
CA ASN A 240 10.73 38.96 -5.92
C ASN A 240 11.86 38.43 -5.02
N GLU A 241 12.40 39.26 -4.13
CA GLU A 241 13.43 38.84 -3.19
C GLU A 241 12.92 37.74 -2.25
N GLU A 242 11.76 37.94 -1.63
CA GLU A 242 11.19 36.96 -0.71
C GLU A 242 10.70 35.70 -1.43
N HIS A 243 10.12 35.82 -2.62
CA HIS A 243 9.68 34.68 -3.41
C HIS A 243 10.87 33.82 -3.87
N PHE A 244 12.00 34.44 -4.17
CA PHE A 244 13.24 33.71 -4.45
C PHE A 244 13.67 32.85 -3.26
N LYS A 245 13.79 33.44 -2.06
CA LYS A 245 14.17 32.73 -0.83
C LYS A 245 13.16 31.63 -0.48
N PHE A 246 11.87 31.91 -0.67
CA PHE A 246 10.81 30.94 -0.46
C PHE A 246 10.91 29.75 -1.42
N THR A 247 11.27 29.99 -2.68
CA THR A 247 11.50 28.92 -3.67
C THR A 247 12.66 28.01 -3.25
N GLU A 248 13.76 28.59 -2.76
CA GLU A 248 14.88 27.81 -2.18
C GLU A 248 14.42 26.99 -0.98
N ARG A 249 13.61 27.58 -0.09
CA ARG A 249 13.06 26.90 1.09
C ARG A 249 12.18 25.71 0.71
N CYS A 250 11.24 25.88 -0.22
CA CYS A 250 10.38 24.81 -0.72
C CYS A 250 11.19 23.62 -1.23
N MET A 251 12.23 23.88 -2.04
CA MET A 251 13.07 22.83 -2.60
C MET A 251 13.99 22.20 -1.55
N SER A 252 14.51 22.98 -0.61
CA SER A 252 15.27 22.45 0.52
C SER A 252 14.45 21.45 1.35
N GLU A 253 13.20 21.80 1.69
CA GLU A 253 12.29 20.89 2.40
C GLU A 253 11.92 19.68 1.56
N PHE A 254 11.67 19.86 0.26
CA PHE A 254 11.42 18.75 -0.67
C PHE A 254 12.55 17.73 -0.64
N PHE A 255 13.81 18.17 -0.79
CA PHE A 255 14.95 17.25 -0.77
C PHE A 255 15.18 16.64 0.62
N ARG A 256 14.97 17.41 1.70
CA ARG A 256 15.11 16.90 3.09
C ARG A 256 14.15 15.75 3.36
N VAL A 257 12.89 15.89 2.95
CA VAL A 257 11.91 14.80 3.02
C VAL A 257 12.28 13.65 2.09
N ASN A 258 12.75 13.95 0.87
CA ASN A 258 13.14 12.93 -0.11
C ASN A 258 14.23 11.99 0.42
N ASP A 259 15.09 12.46 1.33
CA ASP A 259 16.13 11.66 1.96
C ASP A 259 15.56 10.58 2.91
N LEU A 260 14.28 10.66 3.29
CA LEU A 260 13.57 9.65 4.09
C LEU A 260 12.94 8.53 3.24
N THR A 261 12.68 8.81 1.95
CA THR A 261 12.02 7.88 1.01
C THR A 261 12.72 6.51 0.91
N PRO A 262 14.06 6.40 0.90
CA PRO A 262 14.74 5.11 0.81
C PRO A 262 14.41 4.18 1.97
N HIS A 263 14.37 4.70 3.20
CA HIS A 263 14.10 3.90 4.39
C HIS A 263 12.68 3.33 4.38
N LEU A 264 11.70 4.11 3.90
CA LEU A 264 10.34 3.64 3.72
C LEU A 264 10.23 2.58 2.60
N LEU A 265 10.91 2.79 1.47
CA LEU A 265 10.89 1.83 0.38
C LEU A 265 11.55 0.50 0.78
N LEU A 266 12.69 0.56 1.47
CA LEU A 266 13.41 -0.62 1.93
C LEU A 266 12.58 -1.47 2.89
N SER A 267 11.90 -0.84 3.87
CA SER A 267 11.03 -1.57 4.78
C SER A 267 9.83 -2.21 4.06
N VAL A 268 9.26 -1.53 3.07
CA VAL A 268 8.20 -2.11 2.21
C VAL A 268 8.71 -3.30 1.40
N ARG A 269 9.93 -3.23 0.85
CA ARG A 269 10.52 -4.31 0.04
C ARG A 269 10.87 -5.53 0.88
N GLU A 270 11.39 -5.32 2.08
CA GLU A 270 11.68 -6.39 3.03
C GLU A 270 10.41 -7.18 3.35
N GLU A 271 9.29 -6.50 3.59
CA GLU A 271 8.00 -7.17 3.85
C GLU A 271 7.42 -7.96 2.67
N LEU A 272 7.80 -7.59 1.45
CA LEU A 272 7.38 -8.28 0.23
C LEU A 272 8.36 -9.40 -0.18
N ASP A 273 9.39 -9.69 0.63
CA ASP A 273 10.49 -10.59 0.32
C ASP A 273 11.18 -10.24 -1.01
N LEU A 274 11.31 -8.93 -1.30
CA LEU A 274 11.93 -8.43 -2.52
C LEU A 274 13.39 -8.04 -2.27
N GLU A 275 14.30 -8.92 -2.66
CA GLU A 275 15.75 -8.69 -2.52
C GLU A 275 16.19 -7.37 -3.18
N LEU A 276 17.02 -6.62 -2.46
CA LEU A 276 17.71 -5.43 -2.92
C LEU A 276 18.94 -5.20 -2.02
N ASP A 277 20.06 -4.77 -2.61
CA ASP A 277 21.20 -4.30 -1.83
C ASP A 277 20.86 -2.94 -1.19
N GLU A 278 20.59 -2.94 0.11
CA GLU A 278 20.28 -1.73 0.88
C GLU A 278 21.38 -0.66 0.76
N SER A 279 22.64 -1.07 0.86
CA SER A 279 23.77 -0.15 0.92
C SER A 279 23.96 0.54 -0.43
N GLU A 280 23.90 -0.23 -1.52
CA GLU A 280 24.01 0.32 -2.86
C GLU A 280 22.79 1.17 -3.23
N TYR A 281 21.58 0.77 -2.82
CA TYR A 281 20.37 1.56 -3.06
C TYR A 281 20.40 2.94 -2.37
N ILE A 282 20.76 2.98 -1.08
CA ILE A 282 20.89 4.24 -0.34
C ILE A 282 21.95 5.15 -0.99
N LYS A 283 23.07 4.56 -1.43
CA LYS A 283 24.14 5.31 -2.10
C LYS A 283 23.69 5.88 -3.45
N ILE A 284 22.98 5.11 -4.28
CA ILE A 284 22.40 5.59 -5.55
C ILE A 284 21.42 6.74 -5.29
N HIS A 285 20.55 6.59 -4.29
CA HIS A 285 19.58 7.64 -3.95
C HIS A 285 20.25 8.91 -3.46
N ALA A 286 21.23 8.81 -2.56
CA ALA A 286 21.98 9.94 -2.05
C ALA A 286 22.73 10.69 -3.17
N ALA A 287 23.38 9.95 -4.08
CA ALA A 287 24.06 10.55 -5.24
C ALA A 287 23.09 11.29 -6.16
N ASN A 288 21.90 10.73 -6.40
CA ASN A 288 20.84 11.38 -7.19
C ASN A 288 20.27 12.62 -6.48
N SER A 289 20.02 12.54 -5.16
CA SER A 289 19.55 13.66 -4.34
C SER A 289 20.57 14.82 -4.38
N GLN A 290 21.87 14.52 -4.22
CA GLN A 290 22.94 15.50 -4.31
C GLN A 290 23.05 16.13 -5.70
N LYS A 291 22.95 15.33 -6.77
CA LYS A 291 22.91 15.85 -8.14
C LYS A 291 21.72 16.79 -8.35
N GLY A 292 20.53 16.43 -7.85
CA GLY A 292 19.35 17.27 -7.90
C GLY A 292 19.55 18.61 -7.20
N ARG A 293 20.11 18.60 -5.99
CA ARG A 293 20.45 19.81 -5.23
C ARG A 293 21.40 20.72 -6.00
N ALA A 294 22.50 20.17 -6.54
CA ALA A 294 23.48 20.96 -7.30
C ALA A 294 22.90 21.59 -8.58
N VAL A 295 22.02 20.86 -9.30
CA VAL A 295 21.32 21.39 -10.48
C VAL A 295 20.39 22.53 -10.07
N PHE A 296 19.66 22.37 -8.96
CA PHE A 296 18.77 23.40 -8.45
C PHE A 296 19.53 24.65 -7.99
N GLU A 297 20.62 24.50 -7.25
CA GLU A 297 21.49 25.61 -6.83
C GLU A 297 22.05 26.38 -8.03
N THR A 298 22.48 25.66 -9.08
CA THR A 298 22.94 26.28 -10.32
C THR A 298 21.82 27.06 -11.01
N PHE A 299 20.61 26.49 -11.06
CA PHE A 299 19.44 27.15 -11.63
C PHE A 299 19.08 28.43 -10.86
N MET A 300 19.08 28.37 -9.53
CA MET A 300 18.78 29.51 -8.67
C MET A 300 19.83 30.62 -8.79
N SER A 301 21.11 30.27 -8.84
CA SER A 301 22.19 31.24 -9.07
C SER A 301 22.08 31.92 -10.44
N ASN A 302 21.72 31.17 -11.49
CA ASN A 302 21.50 31.74 -12.81
C ASN A 302 20.30 32.70 -12.83
N LEU A 303 19.22 32.38 -12.11
CA LEU A 303 18.07 33.27 -11.99
C LEU A 303 18.44 34.60 -11.30
N GLN A 304 19.26 34.58 -10.24
CA GLN A 304 19.75 35.80 -9.59
C GLN A 304 20.60 36.67 -10.52
N ASN A 305 21.33 36.07 -11.47
CA ASN A 305 22.14 36.82 -12.42
C ASN A 305 21.30 37.45 -13.54
N ILE A 306 20.04 37.02 -13.72
CA ILE A 306 19.12 37.52 -14.76
C ILE A 306 18.12 38.52 -14.19
N ALA A 307 17.71 38.37 -12.93
CA ALA A 307 16.78 39.23 -12.20
C ALA A 307 17.44 40.53 -11.73
#